data_AF-A0A967LV20-F1
#
_entry.id   AF-A0A967LV20-F1
#
_cell.length_a   1.000
_cell.length_b   1.000
_cell.length_c   1.000
_cell.angle_alpha   90.00
_cell.angle_beta   90.00
_cell.angle_gamma   90.00
#
_symmetry.space_group_name_H-M   'P 1'
#
loop_
_entity.id
_entity.type
_entity.pdbx_description
1 polymer ?
#
loop_
_entity_poly.entity_id
_entity_poly.type
_entity_poly.pdbx_seq_one_letter_code
_entity_poly.pdbx_strand_id
1 'polypeptide(L)'
;MSEVKGFDLSSCALPSFRTEIWEGFLFVNLDGNAEPLGPRLSKLMPYIKNYDVAQRVHGFTEQATWQTNWKCLAENFMEGYHLDVTHPETLRPLTPTGLCEYVPTDGQYNAYYSYYDPGYPERGPFPPNLTDKEKRCSFMFGVFPNLVVAAAPNILIFLCLSPDTSNSVNIRWGMSAVPQAAGITDDQRDFMNQVNAEDKAKLETLQKGLQSSYYSPGRLAKADLEGTIYDMYQYMARHLGSDVTLA
;
A
#
# COMPACT_ATOMS: atom_id res chain seq x y z
N MET A 1 -3.97 -32.79 -32.71
CA MET A 1 -3.85 -31.41 -33.22
C MET A 1 -3.31 -31.41 -34.65
N SER A 2 -2.15 -32.04 -34.92
CA SER A 2 -1.60 -32.18 -36.28
C SER A 2 -2.48 -32.97 -37.28
N GLU A 3 -3.37 -33.83 -36.78
CA GLU A 3 -4.31 -34.60 -37.60
C GLU A 3 -5.61 -33.84 -37.91
N VAL A 4 -5.85 -32.67 -37.30
CA VAL A 4 -7.05 -31.85 -37.54
C VAL A 4 -6.73 -30.84 -38.65
N LYS A 5 -7.27 -31.09 -39.84
CA LYS A 5 -7.06 -30.22 -41.02
C LYS A 5 -7.58 -28.80 -40.74
N GLY A 6 -6.72 -27.81 -40.95
CA GLY A 6 -7.06 -26.39 -40.73
C GLY A 6 -6.92 -25.92 -39.28
N PHE A 7 -6.40 -26.76 -38.37
CA PHE A 7 -6.10 -26.34 -37.00
C PHE A 7 -4.86 -25.44 -36.95
N ASP A 8 -5.07 -24.16 -36.69
CA ASP A 8 -4.01 -23.17 -36.53
C ASP A 8 -3.65 -23.03 -35.04
N LEU A 9 -2.46 -23.50 -34.68
CA LEU A 9 -1.93 -23.40 -33.31
C LEU A 9 -1.83 -21.94 -32.83
N SER A 10 -1.63 -20.97 -33.73
CA SER A 10 -1.54 -19.55 -33.38
C SER A 10 -2.89 -18.98 -32.93
N SER A 11 -4.01 -19.56 -33.40
CA SER A 11 -5.37 -19.20 -32.97
C SER A 11 -5.76 -19.78 -31.60
N CYS A 12 -4.90 -20.61 -30.99
CA CYS A 12 -5.13 -21.28 -29.72
C CYS A 12 -4.17 -20.83 -28.62
N ALA A 13 -3.50 -19.70 -28.80
CA ALA A 13 -2.61 -19.14 -27.78
C ALA A 13 -3.38 -18.59 -26.57
N LEU A 14 -2.77 -18.65 -25.39
CA LEU A 14 -3.29 -17.92 -24.23
C LEU A 14 -3.24 -16.41 -24.50
N PRO A 15 -4.18 -15.63 -23.94
CA PRO A 15 -4.08 -14.18 -23.96
C PRO A 15 -2.75 -13.70 -23.35
N SER A 16 -2.10 -12.75 -24.00
CA SER A 16 -0.90 -12.09 -23.49
C SER A 16 -1.28 -10.75 -22.87
N PHE A 17 -0.74 -10.47 -21.69
CA PHE A 17 -0.93 -9.21 -20.99
C PHE A 17 0.39 -8.47 -20.87
N ARG A 18 0.34 -7.12 -20.96
CA ARG A 18 1.52 -6.29 -20.73
C ARG A 18 1.89 -6.35 -19.26
N THR A 19 3.18 -6.52 -18.98
CA THR A 19 3.71 -6.55 -17.62
C THR A 19 4.91 -5.64 -17.48
N GLU A 20 5.16 -5.16 -16.26
CA GLU A 20 6.31 -4.33 -15.93
C GLU A 20 6.78 -4.68 -14.52
N ILE A 21 8.11 -4.73 -14.31
CA ILE A 21 8.70 -4.86 -12.98
C ILE A 21 9.12 -3.46 -12.53
N TRP A 22 8.57 -3.00 -11.42
CA TRP A 22 8.91 -1.72 -10.80
C TRP A 22 9.30 -1.95 -9.35
N GLU A 23 10.54 -1.60 -8.99
CA GLU A 23 11.09 -1.71 -7.63
C GLU A 23 10.83 -3.08 -6.96
N GLY A 24 10.97 -4.17 -7.72
CA GLY A 24 10.75 -5.54 -7.23
C GLY A 24 9.29 -6.02 -7.25
N PHE A 25 8.33 -5.16 -7.60
CA PHE A 25 6.93 -5.51 -7.78
C PHE A 25 6.59 -5.76 -9.25
N LEU A 26 5.82 -6.82 -9.52
CA LEU A 26 5.30 -7.13 -10.86
C LEU A 26 3.90 -6.53 -11.04
N PHE A 27 3.75 -5.63 -12.01
CA PHE A 27 2.48 -5.06 -12.43
C PHE A 27 1.99 -5.70 -13.72
N VAL A 28 0.68 -5.84 -13.84
CA VAL A 28 -0.01 -6.35 -15.03
C VAL A 28 -1.03 -5.31 -15.49
N ASN A 29 -1.01 -4.99 -16.78
CA ASN A 29 -1.98 -4.12 -17.42
C ASN A 29 -2.93 -4.96 -18.27
N LEU A 30 -4.18 -5.07 -17.80
CA LEU A 30 -5.21 -5.92 -18.42
C LEU A 30 -5.86 -5.29 -19.67
N ASP A 31 -5.89 -3.95 -19.76
CA ASP A 31 -6.41 -3.21 -20.93
C ASP A 31 -5.38 -3.18 -22.07
N GLY A 32 -4.09 -3.20 -21.74
CA GLY A 32 -3.01 -3.23 -22.73
C GLY A 32 -2.65 -1.87 -23.32
N ASN A 33 -3.44 -0.81 -23.04
CA ASN A 33 -3.20 0.54 -23.55
C ASN A 33 -2.62 1.52 -22.52
N ALA A 34 -2.55 1.15 -21.24
CA ALA A 34 -1.93 2.01 -20.23
C ALA A 34 -0.44 2.31 -20.52
N GLU A 35 -0.07 3.57 -20.24
CA GLU A 35 1.31 4.06 -20.29
C GLU A 35 2.25 3.30 -19.32
N PRO A 36 3.56 3.21 -19.62
CA PRO A 36 4.54 2.57 -18.75
C PRO A 36 4.53 3.13 -17.32
N LEU A 37 4.70 2.26 -16.33
CA LEU A 37 4.57 2.60 -14.91
C LEU A 37 5.77 3.41 -14.40
N GLY A 38 7.00 2.99 -14.72
CA GLY A 38 8.23 3.62 -14.24
C GLY A 38 8.28 5.14 -14.47
N PRO A 39 8.07 5.65 -15.71
CA PRO A 39 8.03 7.07 -15.97
C PRO A 39 6.96 7.83 -15.16
N ARG A 40 5.77 7.22 -14.97
CA ARG A 40 4.68 7.79 -14.16
C ARG A 40 5.05 7.94 -12.68
N LEU A 41 5.93 7.08 -12.17
CA LEU A 41 6.39 7.08 -10.78
C LEU A 41 7.74 7.78 -10.58
N SER A 42 8.26 8.47 -11.59
CA SER A 42 9.55 9.16 -11.52
C SER A 42 9.68 10.15 -10.35
N LYS A 43 8.58 10.81 -9.94
CA LYS A 43 8.57 11.74 -8.79
C LYS A 43 8.55 11.06 -7.43
N LEU A 44 8.23 9.76 -7.37
CA LEU A 44 8.31 8.96 -6.15
C LEU A 44 9.77 8.51 -5.89
N MET A 45 10.54 8.29 -6.95
CA MET A 45 11.91 7.74 -6.86
C MET A 45 12.86 8.49 -5.89
N PRO A 46 12.88 9.84 -5.83
CA PRO A 46 13.75 10.55 -4.90
C PRO A 46 13.51 10.23 -3.42
N TYR A 47 12.28 9.81 -3.07
CA TYR A 47 11.90 9.49 -1.69
C TYR A 47 12.26 8.05 -1.28
N ILE A 48 12.30 7.12 -2.24
CA ILE A 48 12.50 5.69 -1.96
C ILE A 48 13.90 5.18 -2.33
N LYS A 49 14.69 5.95 -3.10
CA LYS A 49 16.00 5.52 -3.63
C LYS A 49 16.99 5.05 -2.56
N ASN A 50 16.91 5.58 -1.33
CA ASN A 50 17.83 5.22 -0.25
C ASN A 50 17.35 3.98 0.53
N TYR A 51 16.09 3.58 0.37
CA TYR A 51 15.48 2.43 1.04
C TYR A 51 15.77 1.10 0.33
N ASP A 52 16.43 1.13 -0.83
CA ASP A 52 16.79 -0.04 -1.65
C ASP A 52 15.60 -1.00 -1.85
N VAL A 53 14.44 -0.46 -2.22
CA VAL A 53 13.17 -1.21 -2.33
C VAL A 53 13.31 -2.44 -3.24
N ALA A 54 13.88 -2.28 -4.44
CA ALA A 54 14.15 -3.38 -5.36
C ALA A 54 15.05 -4.49 -4.80
N GLN A 55 15.90 -4.18 -3.81
CA GLN A 55 16.92 -5.10 -3.29
C GLN A 55 16.48 -5.83 -2.02
N ARG A 56 15.24 -5.62 -1.57
CA ARG A 56 14.71 -6.30 -0.39
C ARG A 56 14.60 -7.80 -0.65
N VAL A 57 15.02 -8.59 0.34
CA VAL A 57 14.92 -10.06 0.31
C VAL A 57 13.57 -10.46 0.86
N HIS A 58 12.82 -11.24 0.08
CA HIS A 58 11.51 -11.72 0.44
C HIS A 58 11.55 -12.53 1.75
N GLY A 59 10.71 -12.16 2.72
CA GLY A 59 10.52 -12.92 3.96
C GLY A 59 9.34 -13.87 3.85
N PHE A 60 8.13 -13.31 3.70
CA PHE A 60 6.91 -14.10 3.50
C PHE A 60 5.83 -13.32 2.78
N THR A 61 4.88 -14.06 2.20
CA THR A 61 3.62 -13.55 1.67
C THR A 61 2.48 -14.38 2.25
N GLU A 62 1.42 -13.71 2.69
CA GLU A 62 0.18 -14.32 3.14
C GLU A 62 -1.01 -13.77 2.36
N GLN A 63 -2.10 -14.54 2.35
CA GLN A 63 -3.34 -14.15 1.68
C GLN A 63 -4.49 -14.17 2.68
N ALA A 64 -5.34 -13.15 2.61
CA ALA A 64 -6.53 -13.05 3.45
C ALA A 64 -7.65 -12.33 2.71
N THR A 65 -8.89 -12.57 3.13
CA THR A 65 -10.05 -11.79 2.69
C THR A 65 -10.61 -11.04 3.89
N TRP A 66 -10.74 -9.73 3.77
CA TRP A 66 -11.34 -8.87 4.81
C TRP A 66 -12.71 -8.39 4.37
N GLN A 67 -13.66 -8.32 5.30
CA GLN A 67 -15.04 -7.90 5.03
C GLN A 67 -15.17 -6.36 5.06
N THR A 68 -14.37 -5.71 4.23
CA THR A 68 -14.38 -4.26 4.01
C THR A 68 -14.14 -3.96 2.53
N ASN A 69 -14.66 -2.84 2.04
CA ASN A 69 -14.30 -2.33 0.71
C ASN A 69 -12.80 -2.08 0.63
N TRP A 70 -12.18 -2.39 -0.52
CA TRP A 70 -10.76 -2.18 -0.75
C TRP A 70 -10.32 -0.72 -0.52
N LYS A 71 -11.19 0.25 -0.81
CA LYS A 71 -10.92 1.68 -0.60
C LYS A 71 -10.71 1.99 0.88
N CYS A 72 -11.54 1.44 1.75
CA CYS A 72 -11.41 1.67 3.19
C CYS A 72 -10.10 1.11 3.74
N LEU A 73 -9.65 -0.04 3.24
CA LEU A 73 -8.34 -0.59 3.63
C LEU A 73 -7.17 0.25 3.08
N ALA A 74 -7.27 0.70 1.83
CA ALA A 74 -6.27 1.59 1.25
C ALA A 74 -6.19 2.93 2.01
N GLU A 75 -7.34 3.51 2.38
CA GLU A 75 -7.44 4.70 3.21
C GLU A 75 -6.76 4.48 4.56
N ASN A 76 -7.16 3.44 5.31
CA ASN A 76 -6.59 3.10 6.63
C ASN A 76 -5.08 2.92 6.59
N PHE A 77 -4.53 2.22 5.59
CA PHE A 77 -3.08 2.03 5.51
C PHE A 77 -2.33 3.34 5.20
N MET A 78 -2.96 4.23 4.44
CA MET A 78 -2.32 5.44 3.91
C MET A 78 -2.46 6.65 4.81
N GLU A 79 -3.03 6.55 6.01
CA GLU A 79 -3.01 7.61 7.03
C GLU A 79 -2.47 7.13 8.37
N GLY A 80 -1.99 8.09 9.18
CA GLY A 80 -1.51 7.82 10.54
C GLY A 80 -2.41 8.38 11.64
N TYR A 81 -3.58 8.91 11.31
CA TYR A 81 -4.53 9.52 12.22
C TYR A 81 -5.11 8.52 13.23
N HIS A 82 -5.35 7.28 12.83
CA HIS A 82 -5.92 6.25 13.71
C HIS A 82 -4.90 5.63 14.68
N LEU A 83 -3.59 5.80 14.44
CA LEU A 83 -2.53 5.03 15.13
C LEU A 83 -2.62 5.13 16.65
N ASP A 84 -2.78 6.34 17.20
CA ASP A 84 -2.88 6.57 18.65
C ASP A 84 -4.06 5.85 19.32
N VAL A 85 -5.15 5.62 18.58
CA VAL A 85 -6.41 5.07 19.12
C VAL A 85 -6.54 3.57 18.86
N THR A 86 -6.19 3.12 17.66
CA THR A 86 -6.35 1.72 17.25
C THR A 86 -5.17 0.86 17.69
N HIS A 87 -3.97 1.43 17.76
CA HIS A 87 -2.71 0.71 18.00
C HIS A 87 -1.97 1.21 19.26
N PRO A 88 -2.63 1.32 20.43
CA PRO A 88 -2.01 1.91 21.62
C PRO A 88 -0.77 1.16 22.10
N GLU A 89 -0.74 -0.16 21.91
CA GLU A 89 0.37 -1.03 22.34
C GLU A 89 1.33 -1.39 21.19
N THR A 90 0.84 -1.47 19.95
CA THR A 90 1.60 -1.95 18.80
C THR A 90 2.37 -0.83 18.11
N LEU A 91 1.67 0.04 17.38
CA LEU A 91 2.28 1.08 16.55
C LEU A 91 2.49 2.40 17.29
N ARG A 92 1.61 2.78 18.23
CA ARG A 92 1.71 4.07 18.94
C ARG A 92 3.05 4.31 19.65
N PRO A 93 3.68 3.33 20.31
CA PRO A 93 4.98 3.54 20.94
C PRO A 93 6.09 3.86 19.93
N LEU A 94 5.97 3.37 18.70
CA LEU A 94 6.94 3.53 17.63
C LEU A 94 6.64 4.75 16.75
N THR A 95 5.45 4.82 16.14
CA THR A 95 5.03 5.84 15.17
C THR A 95 3.78 6.57 15.69
N PRO A 96 3.94 7.56 16.58
CA PRO A 96 2.81 8.34 17.07
C PRO A 96 2.19 9.20 15.97
N THR A 97 0.85 9.30 15.97
CA THR A 97 0.05 10.10 15.02
C THR A 97 0.54 11.55 14.89
N GLY A 98 0.97 12.15 16.00
CA GLY A 98 1.45 13.53 16.04
C GLY A 98 2.74 13.78 15.24
N LEU A 99 3.43 12.72 14.81
CA LEU A 99 4.66 12.78 14.02
C LEU A 99 4.45 12.32 12.57
N CYS A 100 3.22 12.25 12.07
CA CYS A 100 3.00 12.07 10.64
C CYS A 100 3.24 13.38 9.89
N GLU A 101 3.84 13.29 8.68
CA GLU A 101 4.07 14.44 7.80
C GLU A 101 3.64 14.08 6.38
N TYR A 102 2.71 14.85 5.83
CA TYR A 102 2.19 14.62 4.48
C TYR A 102 3.21 14.98 3.40
N VAL A 103 3.23 14.20 2.30
CA VAL A 103 4.05 14.48 1.13
C VAL A 103 3.16 14.82 -0.07
N PRO A 104 3.19 16.09 -0.54
CA PRO A 104 2.47 16.47 -1.75
C PRO A 104 2.92 15.68 -2.98
N THR A 105 1.95 15.18 -3.74
CA THR A 105 2.21 14.35 -4.94
C THR A 105 1.65 14.98 -6.21
N ASP A 106 1.88 14.33 -7.35
CA ASP A 106 1.29 14.72 -8.63
C ASP A 106 0.04 13.89 -9.01
N GLY A 107 -0.53 13.17 -8.03
CA GLY A 107 -1.75 12.40 -8.22
C GLY A 107 -1.58 11.05 -8.91
N GLN A 108 -0.33 10.60 -9.14
CA GLN A 108 0.00 9.23 -9.59
C GLN A 108 0.22 8.25 -8.43
N TYR A 109 0.55 8.78 -7.25
CA TYR A 109 0.76 8.06 -6.00
C TYR A 109 0.28 8.94 -4.84
N ASN A 110 0.19 8.40 -3.63
CA ASN A 110 0.08 9.16 -2.40
C ASN A 110 1.19 8.74 -1.43
N ALA A 111 1.63 9.64 -0.55
CA ALA A 111 2.71 9.33 0.38
C ALA A 111 2.69 10.20 1.64
N TYR A 112 3.27 9.67 2.71
CA TYR A 112 3.56 10.40 3.93
C TYR A 112 4.75 9.81 4.66
N TYR A 113 5.38 10.60 5.54
CA TYR A 113 6.35 10.10 6.50
C TYR A 113 5.66 9.75 7.81
N SER A 114 6.01 8.59 8.35
CA SER A 114 5.66 8.21 9.71
C SER A 114 6.94 8.17 10.54
N TYR A 115 7.27 9.28 11.23
CA TYR A 115 8.49 9.35 12.03
C TYR A 115 8.38 8.54 13.31
N TYR A 116 9.52 8.06 13.76
CA TYR A 116 9.63 7.29 14.99
C TYR A 116 9.69 8.23 16.19
N ASP A 117 9.07 7.81 17.29
CA ASP A 117 9.24 8.48 18.58
C ASP A 117 10.74 8.61 18.89
N PRO A 118 11.23 9.80 19.30
CA PRO A 118 12.64 10.02 19.61
C PRO A 118 13.24 9.03 20.61
N GLY A 119 12.43 8.56 21.57
CA GLY A 119 12.81 7.58 22.58
C GLY A 119 12.75 6.12 22.12
N TYR A 120 12.18 5.83 20.95
CA TYR A 120 12.15 4.48 20.41
C TYR A 120 13.53 4.11 19.81
N PRO A 121 14.05 2.89 20.07
CA PRO A 121 15.33 2.45 19.54
C PRO A 121 15.37 2.45 18.01
N GLU A 122 16.53 2.77 17.43
CA GLU A 122 16.69 2.61 15.99
C GLU A 122 16.60 1.14 15.58
N ARG A 123 16.10 0.90 14.37
CA ARG A 123 15.79 -0.43 13.86
C ARG A 123 16.69 -0.80 12.70
N GLY A 124 17.89 -1.28 13.01
CA GLY A 124 18.82 -1.82 12.02
C GLY A 124 18.51 -3.28 11.62
N PRO A 125 19.33 -3.88 10.75
CA PRO A 125 20.38 -3.23 9.95
C PRO A 125 19.81 -2.25 8.91
N PHE A 126 20.62 -1.29 8.47
CA PHE A 126 20.22 -0.24 7.54
C PHE A 126 20.81 -0.45 6.14
N PRO A 127 20.06 -0.09 5.07
CA PRO A 127 20.66 0.19 3.77
C PRO A 127 21.76 1.24 3.90
N PRO A 128 22.84 1.15 3.10
CA PRO A 128 24.04 1.97 3.28
C PRO A 128 23.80 3.46 3.03
N ASN A 129 22.77 3.81 2.25
CA ASN A 129 22.53 5.17 1.79
C ASN A 129 21.43 5.90 2.57
N LEU A 130 20.83 5.29 3.61
CA LEU A 130 19.86 5.99 4.45
C LEU A 130 20.51 7.16 5.17
N THR A 131 19.88 8.33 5.06
CA THR A 131 20.16 9.49 5.90
C THR A 131 19.73 9.23 7.34
N ASP A 132 20.23 10.03 8.29
CA ASP A 132 19.83 9.90 9.69
C ASP A 132 18.34 10.16 9.91
N LYS A 133 17.73 11.02 9.06
CA LYS A 133 16.29 11.23 9.03
C LYS A 133 15.56 9.96 8.60
N GLU A 134 16.00 9.32 7.51
CA GLU A 134 15.36 8.11 6.98
C GLU A 134 15.54 6.89 7.88
N LYS A 135 16.61 6.81 8.69
CA LYS A 135 16.75 5.78 9.75
C LYS A 135 15.68 5.91 10.84
N ARG A 136 15.02 7.06 10.93
CA ARG A 136 14.05 7.44 11.97
C ARG A 136 12.63 7.64 11.44
N CYS A 137 12.29 7.07 10.28
CA CYS A 137 10.92 7.01 9.81
C CYS A 137 10.63 5.77 8.96
N SER A 138 9.35 5.45 8.85
CA SER A 138 8.83 4.67 7.73
C SER A 138 8.31 5.64 6.68
N PHE A 139 8.77 5.49 5.43
CA PHE A 139 8.17 6.19 4.30
C PHE A 139 7.03 5.36 3.73
N MET A 140 5.82 5.90 3.82
CA MET A 140 4.59 5.23 3.44
C MET A 140 4.19 5.73 2.06
N PHE A 141 3.93 4.83 1.12
CA PHE A 141 3.48 5.22 -0.22
C PHE A 141 2.47 4.22 -0.81
N GLY A 142 1.49 4.76 -1.53
CA GLY A 142 0.53 4.00 -2.31
C GLY A 142 0.72 4.24 -3.80
N VAL A 143 0.85 3.17 -4.57
CA VAL A 143 0.79 3.20 -6.04
C VAL A 143 -0.61 2.80 -6.45
N PHE A 144 -1.35 3.77 -6.99
CA PHE A 144 -2.74 3.53 -7.35
C PHE A 144 -2.88 2.49 -8.48
N PRO A 145 -3.94 1.66 -8.43
CA PRO A 145 -5.00 1.67 -7.42
C PRO A 145 -4.75 0.76 -6.21
N ASN A 146 -3.77 -0.15 -6.27
CA ASN A 146 -3.85 -1.38 -5.47
C ASN A 146 -2.57 -1.84 -4.77
N LEU A 147 -1.51 -1.03 -4.73
CA LEU A 147 -0.32 -1.33 -3.94
C LEU A 147 -0.14 -0.26 -2.86
N VAL A 148 -0.01 -0.68 -1.61
CA VAL A 148 0.42 0.19 -0.51
C VAL A 148 1.62 -0.41 0.19
N VAL A 149 2.59 0.44 0.55
CA VAL A 149 3.90 0.02 1.04
C VAL A 149 4.34 0.89 2.20
N ALA A 150 4.84 0.25 3.25
CA ALA A 150 5.62 0.87 4.30
C ALA A 150 7.10 0.52 4.10
N ALA A 151 7.88 1.48 3.60
CA ALA A 151 9.33 1.35 3.52
C ALA A 151 9.94 1.82 4.84
N ALA A 152 10.15 0.88 5.76
CA ALA A 152 10.92 1.12 6.98
C ALA A 152 12.42 0.90 6.71
N PRO A 153 13.32 1.33 7.63
CA PRO A 153 14.76 1.21 7.42
C PRO A 153 15.19 -0.24 7.20
N ASN A 154 14.82 -1.15 8.10
CA ASN A 154 15.26 -2.56 8.04
C ASN A 154 14.29 -3.53 7.36
N ILE A 155 13.01 -3.18 7.24
CA ILE A 155 11.98 -4.01 6.64
C ILE A 155 11.12 -3.23 5.64
N LEU A 156 10.45 -3.94 4.76
CA LEU A 156 9.41 -3.42 3.89
C LEU A 156 8.14 -4.24 4.13
N ILE A 157 7.02 -3.56 4.37
CA ILE A 157 5.70 -4.18 4.48
C ILE A 157 4.90 -3.75 3.26
N PHE A 158 4.21 -4.67 2.60
CA PHE A 158 3.40 -4.37 1.41
C PHE A 158 2.05 -5.07 1.47
N LEU A 159 1.02 -4.42 0.93
CA LEU A 159 -0.28 -5.01 0.63
C LEU A 159 -0.61 -4.78 -0.84
N CYS A 160 -0.92 -5.87 -1.55
CA CYS A 160 -1.56 -5.83 -2.85
C CYS A 160 -3.06 -6.11 -2.67
N LEU A 161 -3.90 -5.16 -3.05
CA LEU A 161 -5.34 -5.17 -2.83
C LEU A 161 -6.07 -5.62 -4.09
N SER A 162 -6.89 -6.64 -3.99
CA SER A 162 -7.73 -7.13 -5.09
C SER A 162 -9.19 -7.05 -4.65
N PRO A 163 -9.99 -6.12 -5.21
CA PRO A 163 -11.42 -6.04 -4.91
C PRO A 163 -12.08 -7.39 -5.19
N ASP A 164 -12.89 -7.88 -4.24
CA ASP A 164 -13.64 -9.14 -4.36
C ASP A 164 -15.12 -8.84 -4.59
N THR A 165 -15.70 -8.03 -3.69
CA THR A 165 -17.04 -7.45 -3.84
C THR A 165 -17.01 -5.97 -3.48
N SER A 166 -18.18 -5.30 -3.50
CA SER A 166 -18.29 -3.94 -2.96
C SER A 166 -18.05 -3.87 -1.45
N ASN A 167 -18.03 -4.98 -0.73
CA ASN A 167 -17.87 -5.04 0.73
C ASN A 167 -16.76 -6.00 1.19
N SER A 168 -15.97 -6.54 0.26
CA SER A 168 -14.85 -7.45 0.58
C SER A 168 -13.64 -7.17 -0.31
N VAL A 169 -12.45 -7.41 0.25
CA VAL A 169 -11.17 -7.27 -0.44
C VAL A 169 -10.31 -8.50 -0.17
N ASN A 170 -9.75 -9.07 -1.24
CA ASN A 170 -8.69 -10.05 -1.18
C ASN A 170 -7.36 -9.32 -1.06
N ILE A 171 -6.53 -9.72 -0.10
CA ILE A 171 -5.28 -9.07 0.24
C ILE A 171 -4.18 -10.10 0.06
N ARG A 172 -3.14 -9.72 -0.67
CA ARG A 172 -1.84 -10.38 -0.61
C ARG A 172 -0.90 -9.45 0.12
N TRP A 173 -0.52 -9.79 1.34
CA TRP A 173 0.37 -8.96 2.14
C TRP A 173 1.63 -9.71 2.52
N GLY A 174 2.68 -8.98 2.87
CA GLY A 174 3.92 -9.63 3.26
C GLY A 174 4.97 -8.67 3.75
N MET A 175 6.11 -9.26 4.10
CA MET A 175 7.28 -8.55 4.58
C MET A 175 8.54 -9.01 3.85
N SER A 176 9.43 -8.05 3.62
CA SER A 176 10.76 -8.28 3.08
C SER A 176 11.79 -7.56 3.95
N ALA A 177 12.99 -8.12 4.08
CA ALA A 177 14.06 -7.54 4.87
C ALA A 177 15.14 -6.94 3.97
N VAL A 178 16.02 -6.10 4.53
CA VAL A 178 17.27 -5.76 3.84
C VAL A 178 18.18 -6.99 3.71
N PRO A 179 19.02 -7.10 2.67
CA PRO A 179 19.95 -8.22 2.50
C PRO A 179 20.91 -8.47 3.67
N GLN A 180 21.20 -7.44 4.47
CA GLN A 180 22.07 -7.51 5.64
C GLN A 180 21.39 -8.18 6.84
N ALA A 181 20.07 -8.33 6.83
CA ALA A 181 19.34 -9.02 7.89
C ALA A 181 19.37 -10.54 7.68
N ALA A 182 19.20 -11.31 8.76
CA ALA A 182 19.06 -12.77 8.69
C ALA A 182 17.73 -13.24 8.08
N GLY A 183 16.83 -12.32 7.74
CA GLY A 183 15.47 -12.57 7.29
C GLY A 183 14.43 -11.89 8.19
N ILE A 184 13.15 -12.15 7.93
CA ILE A 184 12.05 -11.74 8.80
C ILE A 184 11.89 -12.79 9.90
N THR A 185 11.86 -12.34 11.16
CA THR A 185 11.71 -13.23 12.33
C THR A 185 10.24 -13.57 12.59
N ASP A 186 9.99 -14.64 13.34
CA ASP A 186 8.64 -15.00 13.77
C ASP A 186 8.01 -13.90 14.65
N ASP A 187 8.79 -13.31 15.57
CA ASP A 187 8.31 -12.16 16.37
C ASP A 187 7.86 -10.96 15.51
N GLN A 188 8.58 -10.68 14.42
CA GLN A 188 8.20 -9.60 13.49
C GLN A 188 6.91 -9.94 12.74
N ARG A 189 6.74 -11.19 12.33
CA ARG A 189 5.51 -11.68 11.69
C ARG A 189 4.34 -11.62 12.66
N ASP A 190 4.51 -12.11 13.88
CA ASP A 190 3.47 -12.14 14.92
C ASP A 190 3.04 -10.73 15.31
N PHE A 191 4.00 -9.81 15.46
CA PHE A 191 3.70 -8.40 15.68
C PHE A 191 2.85 -7.81 14.54
N MET A 192 3.22 -8.07 13.27
CA MET A 192 2.43 -7.57 12.14
C MET A 192 1.06 -8.24 12.02
N ASN A 193 0.94 -9.52 12.40
CA ASN A 193 -0.35 -10.19 12.50
C ASN A 193 -1.26 -9.54 13.54
N GLN A 194 -0.70 -9.12 14.68
CA GLN A 194 -1.46 -8.38 15.70
C GLN A 194 -1.94 -7.02 15.17
N VAL A 195 -1.07 -6.25 14.53
CA VAL A 195 -1.42 -4.96 13.88
C VAL A 195 -2.56 -5.16 12.87
N ASN A 196 -2.41 -6.13 11.97
CA ASN A 196 -3.44 -6.46 10.97
C ASN A 196 -4.77 -6.88 11.61
N ALA A 197 -4.75 -7.59 12.74
CA ALA A 197 -5.97 -7.99 13.45
C ALA A 197 -6.70 -6.79 14.07
N GLU A 198 -5.95 -5.83 14.62
CA GLU A 198 -6.48 -4.57 15.17
C GLU A 198 -7.18 -3.76 14.06
N ASP A 199 -6.51 -3.55 12.92
CA ASP A 199 -7.05 -2.86 11.74
C ASP A 199 -8.30 -3.55 11.19
N LYS A 200 -8.22 -4.87 10.97
CA LYS A 200 -9.33 -5.67 10.44
C LYS A 200 -10.59 -5.49 11.29
N ALA A 201 -10.45 -5.53 12.61
CA ALA A 201 -11.60 -5.38 13.50
C ALA A 201 -12.27 -4.01 13.36
N LYS A 202 -11.49 -2.93 13.18
CA LYS A 202 -12.03 -1.57 12.95
C LYS A 202 -12.67 -1.45 11.59
N LEU A 203 -12.02 -1.92 10.54
CA LEU A 203 -12.50 -1.81 9.16
C LEU A 203 -13.77 -2.62 8.91
N GLU A 204 -13.87 -3.84 9.42
CA GLU A 204 -15.10 -4.64 9.28
C GLU A 204 -16.27 -4.05 10.10
N THR A 205 -15.97 -3.30 11.16
CA THR A 205 -16.99 -2.54 11.90
C THR A 205 -17.40 -1.28 11.13
N LEU A 206 -16.43 -0.53 10.59
CA LEU A 206 -16.66 0.63 9.73
C LEU A 206 -17.54 0.25 8.53
N GLN A 207 -17.24 -0.86 7.86
CA GLN A 207 -17.99 -1.33 6.70
C GLN A 207 -19.48 -1.56 7.00
N LYS A 208 -19.81 -2.07 8.19
CA LYS A 208 -21.21 -2.21 8.64
C LYS A 208 -21.87 -0.85 8.82
N GLY A 209 -21.15 0.11 9.41
CA GLY A 209 -21.62 1.50 9.57
C GLY A 209 -21.89 2.19 8.23
N LEU A 210 -21.03 1.98 7.24
CA LEU A 210 -21.17 2.54 5.88
C LEU A 210 -22.42 2.03 5.13
N GLN A 211 -23.02 0.92 5.57
CA GLN A 211 -24.26 0.37 5.00
C GLN A 211 -25.53 0.98 5.62
N SER A 212 -25.40 1.82 6.66
CA SER A 212 -26.53 2.48 7.28
C SER A 212 -27.18 3.50 6.34
N SER A 213 -28.51 3.51 6.26
CA SER A 213 -29.26 4.55 5.53
C SER A 213 -29.10 5.95 6.13
N TYR A 214 -28.56 6.05 7.35
CA TYR A 214 -28.29 7.31 8.04
C TYR A 214 -26.81 7.74 7.96
N TYR A 215 -25.96 6.97 7.27
CA TYR A 215 -24.58 7.38 7.05
C TYR A 215 -24.53 8.69 6.24
N SER A 216 -23.69 9.61 6.68
CA SER A 216 -23.31 10.79 5.91
C SER A 216 -21.78 10.94 5.93
N PRO A 217 -21.13 11.31 4.82
CA PRO A 217 -19.69 11.46 4.79
C PRO A 217 -19.17 12.49 5.80
N GLY A 218 -18.11 12.11 6.51
CA GLY A 218 -17.37 13.01 7.39
C GLY A 218 -16.45 13.95 6.63
N ARG A 219 -15.77 14.83 7.37
CA ARG A 219 -14.70 15.68 6.84
C ARG A 219 -13.36 15.02 7.09
N LEU A 220 -12.44 15.17 6.13
CA LEU A 220 -11.04 14.83 6.34
C LEU A 220 -10.38 15.83 7.30
N ALA A 221 -9.43 15.33 8.08
CA ALA A 221 -8.53 16.07 8.95
C ALA A 221 -7.49 16.86 8.14
N LYS A 222 -6.58 17.54 8.85
CA LYS A 222 -5.48 18.27 8.22
C LYS A 222 -4.58 17.35 7.39
N ALA A 223 -3.83 17.94 6.46
CA ALA A 223 -3.02 17.21 5.49
C ALA A 223 -2.09 16.14 6.12
N ASP A 224 -1.36 16.49 7.19
CA ASP A 224 -0.46 15.55 7.89
C ASP A 224 -1.15 14.28 8.42
N LEU A 225 -2.47 14.33 8.58
CA LEU A 225 -3.28 13.23 9.10
C LEU A 225 -3.97 12.48 7.97
N GLU A 226 -4.71 13.16 7.08
CA GLU A 226 -5.55 12.50 6.06
C GLU A 226 -5.38 13.06 4.64
N GLY A 227 -4.28 13.77 4.36
CA GLY A 227 -3.99 14.35 3.03
C GLY A 227 -3.83 13.30 1.92
N THR A 228 -3.33 12.12 2.26
CA THR A 228 -3.21 10.96 1.36
C THR A 228 -4.56 10.36 0.96
N ILE A 229 -5.58 10.44 1.82
CA ILE A 229 -6.96 10.06 1.51
C ILE A 229 -7.53 11.04 0.50
N TYR A 230 -7.27 12.33 0.69
CA TYR A 230 -7.67 13.35 -0.28
C TYR A 230 -7.05 13.09 -1.66
N ASP A 231 -5.77 12.71 -1.73
CA ASP A 231 -5.11 12.34 -3.00
C ASP A 231 -5.79 11.13 -3.67
N MET A 232 -6.20 10.13 -2.89
CA MET A 232 -6.95 8.97 -3.40
C MET A 232 -8.32 9.40 -3.95
N TYR A 233 -9.03 10.29 -3.27
CA TYR A 233 -10.33 10.80 -3.74
C TYR A 233 -10.17 11.58 -5.04
N GLN A 234 -9.13 12.41 -5.15
CA GLN A 234 -8.79 13.13 -6.38
C GLN A 234 -8.43 12.17 -7.52
N TYR A 235 -7.65 11.12 -7.24
CA TYR A 235 -7.36 10.07 -8.20
C TYR A 235 -8.65 9.40 -8.70
N MET A 236 -9.52 8.96 -7.79
CA MET A 236 -10.79 8.32 -8.16
C MET A 236 -11.71 9.24 -8.95
N ALA A 237 -11.84 10.51 -8.56
CA ALA A 237 -12.66 11.48 -9.28
C ALA A 237 -12.21 11.65 -10.73
N ARG A 238 -10.90 11.65 -11.01
CA ARG A 238 -10.37 11.72 -12.39
C ARG A 238 -10.66 10.48 -13.24
N HIS A 239 -10.77 9.30 -12.64
CA HIS A 239 -10.89 8.03 -13.37
C HIS A 239 -12.31 7.47 -13.41
N LEU A 240 -13.14 7.79 -12.42
CA LEU A 240 -14.53 7.34 -12.32
C LEU A 240 -15.53 8.46 -12.65
N GLY A 241 -15.11 9.72 -12.55
CA GLY A 241 -15.96 10.89 -12.75
C GLY A 241 -15.97 11.45 -14.18
N SER A 242 -15.15 10.92 -15.10
CA SER A 242 -15.05 11.44 -16.48
C SER A 242 -16.32 11.28 -17.30
N ASP A 243 -17.19 10.34 -16.91
CA ASP A 243 -18.41 10.01 -17.65
C ASP A 243 -19.66 10.65 -17.04
N VAL A 244 -19.53 11.36 -15.92
CA VAL A 244 -20.63 12.02 -15.23
C VAL A 244 -20.69 13.47 -15.67
N THR A 245 -21.61 13.77 -16.60
CA THR A 245 -22.03 15.16 -16.80
C THR A 245 -22.87 15.55 -15.59
N LEU A 246 -22.32 16.37 -14.70
CA LEU A 246 -23.13 16.98 -13.63
C LEU A 246 -24.10 17.95 -14.31
N ALA A 247 -25.39 17.59 -14.30
CA ALA A 247 -26.49 18.45 -14.75
C ALA A 247 -26.72 19.61 -13.78
#